data_AF-A0A3B8VVI4-F1
#
_entry.id   AF-A0A3B8VVI4-F1
#
_cell.length_a   1.000
_cell.length_b   1.000
_cell.length_c   1.000
_cell.angle_alpha   90.00
_cell.angle_beta   90.00
_cell.angle_gamma   90.00
#
_symmetry.space_group_name_H-M   'P 1'
#
loop_
_entity.id
_entity.type
_entity.pdbx_description
1 polymer ?
#
loop_
_entity_poly.entity_id
_entity_poly.type
_entity_poly.pdbx_seq_one_letter_code
_entity_poly.pdbx_strand_id
1 'polypeptide(L)'
;MNKRILVTGFLSLFSLVAQAQNWLPQQPNPQTKIRVLGCKYDGAQLKECTTITPESKDWTLQVMPDTKLGGEQYIFEAKRPMKDVGVAVAFDQYNWSSDNYVMIPAVVYNGNRQRIVNREYATGLDKSDFYRKDLALTSNPIPQLSPEFGAKSRLEVNVSNTTTPAITYFDRTQQMGTFLFTDQGIDWKGDIKDHALIVEESPDRSIASFVISAPGVRELKPEFIGFSPSPDRGVSVNTGDKIVIRVAKKEFPINNIPSFLSHFMSERKKYTEQETPRNLMPMSEVFDRMVRNIDERYHKSSAGEYYCPENADWISYGWIGGLMNTYPMLALGDTEHLQRVKNTFDFGLMNGFGQSGYYYDVLGADGKILYRDGAKLNPGIGLTRKNADILYWMIKQFMLLKEQGKANVIAPEWEKQVQNLANAFVKTWKEEGTWGNYLDIESGKIS
;
A
#
# COMPACT_ATOMS: atom_id res chain seq x y z
N MET A 1 63.34 -31.58 19.29
CA MET A 1 63.04 -30.46 18.38
C MET A 1 61.53 -30.25 18.39
N ASN A 2 61.07 -29.31 19.21
CA ASN A 2 59.65 -29.08 19.52
C ASN A 2 58.97 -28.27 18.41
N LYS A 3 57.80 -28.73 17.93
CA LYS A 3 56.82 -27.87 17.25
C LYS A 3 55.53 -27.91 18.06
N ARG A 4 55.35 -26.86 18.89
CA ARG A 4 54.08 -26.51 19.53
C ARG A 4 53.13 -25.99 18.46
N ILE A 5 51.98 -26.63 18.31
CA ILE A 5 50.83 -26.07 17.59
C ILE A 5 50.09 -25.19 18.60
N LEU A 6 50.14 -23.87 18.36
CA LEU A 6 49.33 -22.90 19.07
C LEU A 6 47.94 -22.91 18.39
N VAL A 7 46.92 -23.39 19.10
CA VAL A 7 45.52 -23.16 18.72
C VAL A 7 45.11 -21.87 19.43
N THR A 8 45.07 -20.78 18.68
CA THR A 8 44.58 -19.48 19.15
C THR A 8 43.06 -19.51 19.14
N GLY A 9 42.44 -19.65 20.31
CA GLY A 9 41.00 -19.53 20.49
C GLY A 9 40.57 -18.07 20.29
N PHE A 10 39.86 -17.80 19.20
CA PHE A 10 39.06 -16.59 19.04
C PHE A 10 37.83 -16.71 19.94
N LEU A 11 37.87 -16.09 21.13
CA LEU A 11 36.65 -15.74 21.86
C LEU A 11 35.99 -14.57 21.13
N SER A 12 34.98 -14.87 20.32
CA SER A 12 34.05 -13.88 19.80
C SER A 12 33.27 -13.28 20.97
N LEU A 13 33.55 -12.00 21.25
CA LEU A 13 32.68 -11.14 22.03
C LEU A 13 31.32 -11.06 21.32
N PHE A 14 30.37 -11.87 21.76
CA PHE A 14 28.96 -11.61 21.50
C PHE A 14 28.61 -10.30 22.20
N SER A 15 28.58 -9.21 21.42
CA SER A 15 27.83 -8.03 21.79
C SER A 15 26.38 -8.46 22.01
N LEU A 16 25.95 -8.46 23.29
CA LEU A 16 24.55 -8.49 23.69
C LEU A 16 23.88 -7.25 23.11
N VAL A 17 23.48 -7.31 21.85
CA VAL A 17 22.48 -6.40 21.30
C VAL A 17 21.22 -6.76 22.07
N ALA A 18 20.82 -5.90 23.01
CA ALA A 18 19.55 -6.04 23.72
C ALA A 18 18.45 -6.21 22.66
N GLN A 19 17.87 -7.40 22.56
CA GLN A 19 16.79 -7.66 21.62
C GLN A 19 15.65 -6.70 21.94
N ALA A 20 15.15 -6.00 20.93
CA ALA A 20 13.97 -5.16 21.08
C ALA A 20 12.81 -6.01 21.61
N GLN A 21 12.06 -5.47 22.56
CA GLN A 21 10.91 -6.17 23.12
C GLN A 21 9.86 -6.40 22.01
N ASN A 22 9.07 -7.46 22.14
CA ASN A 22 7.95 -7.74 21.25
C ASN A 22 6.61 -7.37 21.89
N TRP A 23 5.61 -7.20 21.04
CA TRP A 23 4.23 -6.89 21.40
C TRP A 23 3.43 -8.13 21.81
N LEU A 24 3.98 -9.33 21.59
CA LEU A 24 3.36 -10.61 21.94
C LEU A 24 3.33 -10.82 23.46
N PRO A 25 2.42 -11.65 23.98
CA PRO A 25 2.43 -12.03 25.39
C PRO A 25 3.69 -12.83 25.73
N GLN A 26 4.40 -12.44 26.80
CA GLN A 26 5.56 -13.19 27.29
C GLN A 26 5.18 -14.61 27.74
N GLN A 27 3.99 -14.74 28.33
CA GLN A 27 3.38 -16.02 28.67
C GLN A 27 2.00 -16.08 28.01
N PRO A 28 1.83 -16.93 26.97
CA PRO A 28 0.53 -17.13 26.32
C PRO A 28 -0.55 -17.52 27.32
N ASN A 29 -1.67 -16.81 27.31
CA ASN A 29 -2.82 -17.09 28.17
C ASN A 29 -4.12 -16.92 27.37
N PRO A 30 -4.65 -18.00 26.77
CA PRO A 30 -5.88 -17.96 25.94
C PRO A 30 -7.13 -17.35 26.62
N GLN A 31 -7.13 -17.27 27.94
CA GLN A 31 -8.20 -16.71 28.76
C GLN A 31 -8.11 -15.18 28.81
N THR A 32 -6.94 -14.60 28.57
CA THR A 32 -6.70 -13.16 28.49
C THR A 32 -6.52 -12.75 27.03
N LYS A 33 -7.61 -12.33 26.40
CA LYS A 33 -7.63 -11.89 24.98
C LYS A 33 -7.29 -10.42 24.78
N ILE A 34 -7.33 -9.62 25.85
CA ILE A 34 -7.00 -8.19 25.81
C ILE A 34 -5.97 -7.91 26.88
N ARG A 35 -4.83 -7.34 26.49
CA ARG A 35 -3.81 -6.81 27.41
C ARG A 35 -3.76 -5.30 27.28
N VAL A 36 -3.72 -4.63 28.42
CA VAL A 36 -3.34 -3.23 28.50
C VAL A 36 -1.87 -3.13 28.88
N LEU A 37 -1.12 -2.28 28.20
CA LEU A 37 0.34 -2.30 28.23
C LEU A 37 0.89 -0.92 28.60
N GLY A 38 1.88 -0.91 29.48
CA GLY A 38 2.78 0.22 29.69
C GLY A 38 4.01 0.03 28.81
N CYS A 39 4.41 1.08 28.11
CA CYS A 39 5.51 1.04 27.15
C CYS A 39 6.60 2.05 27.53
N LYS A 40 7.86 1.66 27.30
CA LYS A 40 9.01 2.55 27.41
C LYS A 40 9.89 2.42 26.18
N TYR A 41 10.33 3.56 25.68
CA TYR A 41 11.04 3.70 24.43
C TYR A 41 12.44 4.27 24.64
N ASP A 42 13.32 3.93 23.73
CA ASP A 42 14.62 4.58 23.53
C ASP A 42 14.67 5.01 22.07
N GLY A 43 14.47 6.31 21.84
CA GLY A 43 14.13 6.82 20.53
C GLY A 43 12.84 6.17 20.02
N ALA A 44 12.94 5.43 18.92
CA ALA A 44 11.85 4.69 18.31
C ALA A 44 11.82 3.19 18.69
N GLN A 45 12.79 2.71 19.48
CA GLN A 45 12.84 1.30 19.87
C GLN A 45 12.01 1.06 21.13
N LEU A 46 11.11 0.07 21.07
CA LEU A 46 10.41 -0.45 22.24
C LEU A 46 11.39 -1.24 23.13
N LYS A 47 11.67 -0.72 24.33
CA LYS A 47 12.58 -1.33 25.30
C LYS A 47 11.85 -2.14 26.37
N GLU A 48 10.73 -1.62 26.85
CA GLU A 48 9.91 -2.31 27.85
C GLU A 48 8.44 -2.27 27.41
N CYS A 49 7.77 -3.41 27.53
CA CYS A 49 6.35 -3.56 27.26
C CYS A 49 5.77 -4.52 28.29
N THR A 50 5.02 -3.98 29.25
CA THR A 50 4.56 -4.73 30.43
C THR A 50 3.06 -4.61 30.60
N THR A 51 2.42 -5.72 30.97
CA THR A 51 0.98 -5.72 31.27
C THR A 51 0.71 -4.86 32.49
N ILE A 52 -0.24 -3.93 32.38
CA ILE A 52 -0.70 -3.11 33.49
C ILE A 52 -1.69 -3.91 34.33
N THR A 53 -1.41 -3.97 35.63
CA THR A 53 -2.25 -4.59 36.67
C THR A 53 -2.55 -3.57 37.77
N PRO A 54 -3.48 -3.84 38.70
CA PRO A 54 -3.74 -2.94 39.83
C PRO A 54 -2.47 -2.57 40.63
N GLU A 55 -1.50 -3.48 40.70
CA GLU A 55 -0.22 -3.34 41.42
C GLU A 55 0.85 -2.59 40.61
N SER A 56 0.59 -2.27 39.35
CA SER A 56 1.54 -1.54 38.50
C SER A 56 1.88 -0.19 39.10
N LYS A 57 3.17 0.15 39.12
CA LYS A 57 3.68 1.37 39.76
C LYS A 57 3.54 2.63 38.89
N ASP A 58 3.36 2.43 37.59
CA ASP A 58 3.50 3.50 36.59
C ASP A 58 2.15 4.08 36.17
N TRP A 59 1.14 3.22 36.03
CA TRP A 59 -0.16 3.57 35.48
C TRP A 59 -1.29 3.04 36.36
N THR A 60 -2.36 3.83 36.47
CA THR A 60 -3.69 3.36 36.85
C THR A 60 -4.52 3.22 35.59
N LEU A 61 -5.26 2.11 35.44
CA LEU A 61 -6.17 1.89 34.32
C LEU A 61 -7.62 2.09 34.78
N GLN A 62 -8.40 2.82 33.99
CA GLN A 62 -9.85 2.80 34.03
C GLN A 62 -10.39 2.44 32.64
N VAL A 63 -11.34 1.51 32.57
CA VAL A 63 -12.03 1.15 31.32
C VAL A 63 -13.48 1.56 31.46
N MET A 64 -13.99 2.32 30.50
CA MET A 64 -15.38 2.79 30.51
C MET A 64 -15.98 2.77 29.11
N PRO A 65 -17.31 2.63 28.96
CA PRO A 65 -17.96 2.72 27.65
C PRO A 65 -17.72 4.07 26.97
N ASP A 66 -17.43 4.04 25.67
CA ASP A 66 -17.39 5.25 24.84
C ASP A 66 -18.81 5.65 24.42
N THR A 67 -19.29 6.77 24.94
CA THR A 67 -20.64 7.28 24.67
C THR A 67 -20.77 8.06 23.36
N LYS A 68 -19.65 8.43 22.72
CA LYS A 68 -19.61 9.26 21.51
C LYS A 68 -19.60 8.41 20.24
N LEU A 69 -18.71 7.41 20.18
CA LEU A 69 -18.50 6.57 18.99
C LEU A 69 -18.90 5.10 19.21
N GLY A 70 -19.27 4.73 20.45
CA GLY A 70 -19.46 3.34 20.85
C GLY A 70 -18.12 2.63 21.10
N GLY A 71 -18.13 1.55 21.87
CA GLY A 71 -16.93 0.81 22.25
C GLY A 71 -16.44 1.14 23.66
N GLU A 72 -15.12 1.06 23.87
CA GLU A 72 -14.47 1.24 25.17
C GLU A 72 -13.39 2.32 25.10
N GLN A 73 -13.29 3.10 26.18
CA GLN A 73 -12.18 4.02 26.46
C GLN A 73 -11.26 3.38 27.51
N TYR A 74 -9.99 3.24 27.15
CA TYR A 74 -8.92 2.80 28.03
C TYR A 74 -8.17 4.05 28.50
N ILE A 75 -8.41 4.45 29.75
CA ILE A 75 -7.86 5.67 30.36
C ILE A 75 -6.68 5.27 31.25
N PHE A 76 -5.50 5.70 30.87
CA PHE A 76 -4.25 5.46 31.57
C PHE A 76 -3.83 6.74 32.29
N GLU A 77 -3.87 6.71 33.62
CA GLU A 77 -3.46 7.84 34.46
C GLU A 77 -2.08 7.57 35.07
N ALA A 78 -1.13 8.46 34.83
CA ALA A 78 0.24 8.30 35.31
C ALA A 78 0.31 8.46 36.85
N LYS A 79 0.89 7.47 37.54
CA LYS A 79 1.09 7.49 39.00
C LYS A 79 2.33 8.29 39.40
N ARG A 80 3.28 8.47 38.49
CA ARG A 80 4.55 9.17 38.72
C ARG A 80 5.05 9.84 37.44
N PRO A 81 5.98 10.81 37.53
CA PRO A 81 6.64 11.37 36.36
C PRO A 81 7.47 10.31 35.62
N MET A 82 7.34 10.28 34.29
CA MET A 82 8.07 9.35 33.41
C MET A 82 8.43 10.03 32.09
N LYS A 83 9.49 9.56 31.43
CA LYS A 83 9.94 10.04 30.13
C LYS A 83 10.01 8.88 29.14
N ASP A 84 9.84 9.21 27.86
CA ASP A 84 9.89 8.27 26.74
C ASP A 84 8.92 7.09 26.95
N VAL A 85 7.72 7.38 27.44
CA VAL A 85 6.68 6.38 27.73
C VAL A 85 5.53 6.44 26.73
N GLY A 86 4.76 5.36 26.70
CA GLY A 86 3.46 5.29 26.07
C GLY A 86 2.64 4.18 26.69
N VAL A 87 1.47 3.96 26.12
CA VAL A 87 0.54 2.89 26.52
C VAL A 87 -0.04 2.23 25.29
N ALA A 88 -0.54 1.00 25.43
CA ALA A 88 -1.18 0.30 24.34
C ALA A 88 -2.30 -0.63 24.80
N VAL A 89 -3.21 -0.96 23.89
CA VAL A 89 -4.21 -2.00 24.03
C VAL A 89 -3.92 -3.06 22.98
N ALA A 90 -3.66 -4.29 23.41
CA ALA A 90 -3.32 -5.43 22.57
C ALA A 90 -4.45 -6.47 22.60
N PHE A 91 -4.97 -6.82 21.43
CA PHE A 91 -5.97 -7.86 21.21
C PHE A 91 -5.26 -9.11 20.72
N ASP A 92 -5.11 -10.10 21.60
CA ASP A 92 -4.37 -11.33 21.34
C ASP A 92 -5.31 -12.39 20.76
N GLN A 93 -4.88 -12.97 19.63
CA GLN A 93 -5.51 -14.10 18.98
C GLN A 93 -4.63 -15.34 19.17
N TYR A 94 -5.23 -16.38 19.71
CA TYR A 94 -4.59 -17.69 19.94
C TYR A 94 -5.14 -18.71 18.94
N ASN A 95 -4.35 -19.75 18.65
CA ASN A 95 -4.61 -20.67 17.54
C ASN A 95 -4.70 -19.92 16.20
N TRP A 96 -3.87 -18.89 16.06
CA TRP A 96 -3.79 -18.08 14.88
C TRP A 96 -3.26 -18.89 13.69
N SER A 97 -3.60 -18.45 12.48
CA SER A 97 -3.07 -18.99 11.23
C SER A 97 -2.68 -17.83 10.31
N SER A 98 -1.55 -17.95 9.62
CA SER A 98 -1.13 -16.97 8.62
C SER A 98 -2.05 -16.90 7.40
N ASP A 99 -2.97 -17.87 7.23
CA ASP A 99 -4.03 -17.86 6.22
C ASP A 99 -5.12 -16.81 6.51
N ASN A 100 -5.23 -16.35 7.77
CA ASN A 100 -6.17 -15.32 8.15
C ASN A 100 -5.87 -14.01 7.41
N TYR A 101 -6.94 -13.34 6.97
CA TYR A 101 -6.82 -12.14 6.16
C TYR A 101 -6.71 -10.92 7.06
N VAL A 102 -5.52 -10.31 7.14
CA VAL A 102 -5.29 -9.06 7.88
C VAL A 102 -5.41 -7.87 6.93
N MET A 103 -6.17 -6.84 7.33
CA MET A 103 -6.28 -5.60 6.58
C MET A 103 -6.12 -4.38 7.49
N ILE A 104 -5.26 -3.46 7.05
CA ILE A 104 -5.21 -2.07 7.51
C ILE A 104 -5.59 -1.21 6.31
N PRO A 105 -6.73 -0.47 6.34
CA PRO A 105 -7.29 0.18 5.16
C PRO A 105 -6.28 1.08 4.43
N ALA A 106 -6.15 0.87 3.12
CA ALA A 106 -5.23 1.55 2.20
C ALA A 106 -3.73 1.23 2.33
N VAL A 107 -3.30 0.44 3.32
CA VAL A 107 -1.87 0.13 3.53
C VAL A 107 -1.59 -1.36 3.43
N VAL A 108 -2.45 -2.19 4.02
CA VAL A 108 -2.22 -3.63 4.17
C VAL A 108 -3.44 -4.40 3.72
N TYR A 109 -3.23 -5.33 2.79
CA TYR A 109 -4.25 -6.29 2.35
C TYR A 109 -3.65 -7.70 2.42
N ASN A 110 -4.35 -8.61 3.11
CA ASN A 110 -3.85 -9.97 3.40
C ASN A 110 -2.47 -9.98 4.09
N GLY A 111 -2.24 -9.04 5.01
CA GLY A 111 -0.95 -8.85 5.68
C GLY A 111 0.19 -8.41 4.76
N ASN A 112 -0.08 -8.07 3.50
CA ASN A 112 0.93 -7.83 2.46
C ASN A 112 2.00 -8.94 2.38
N ARG A 113 1.63 -10.21 2.64
CA ARG A 113 2.57 -11.33 2.65
C ARG A 113 3.14 -11.61 1.26
N GLN A 114 4.20 -10.90 0.91
CA GLN A 114 4.79 -10.90 -0.43
C GLN A 114 6.28 -11.21 -0.32
N ARG A 115 6.86 -11.74 -1.41
CA ARG A 115 8.31 -11.84 -1.52
C ARG A 115 8.88 -10.42 -1.59
N ILE A 116 9.82 -10.10 -0.71
CA ILE A 116 10.47 -8.79 -0.73
C ILE A 116 11.81 -8.87 -1.44
N VAL A 117 12.03 -7.95 -2.36
CA VAL A 117 13.32 -7.74 -3.02
C VAL A 117 13.69 -6.27 -2.84
N ASN A 118 14.94 -6.01 -2.44
CA ASN A 118 15.44 -4.65 -2.32
C ASN A 118 15.95 -4.17 -3.68
N ARG A 119 15.24 -3.24 -4.31
CA ARG A 119 15.66 -2.61 -5.56
C ARG A 119 15.26 -1.13 -5.62
N GLU A 120 15.96 -0.38 -6.44
CA GLU A 120 15.61 1.01 -6.71
C GLU A 120 14.26 1.14 -7.43
N TYR A 121 13.70 2.35 -7.43
CA TYR A 121 12.44 2.62 -8.12
C TYR A 121 12.55 2.32 -9.62
N ALA A 122 11.51 1.69 -10.15
CA ALA A 122 11.31 1.50 -11.59
C ALA A 122 12.44 0.73 -12.33
N THR A 123 13.24 -0.08 -11.65
CA THR A 123 14.30 -0.88 -12.31
C THR A 123 13.83 -2.21 -12.92
N GLY A 124 12.57 -2.61 -12.71
CA GLY A 124 12.04 -3.88 -13.18
C GLY A 124 12.38 -5.07 -12.29
N LEU A 125 12.08 -6.30 -12.76
CA LEU A 125 12.47 -7.53 -12.07
C LEU A 125 13.97 -7.82 -12.25
N ASP A 126 14.53 -8.63 -11.34
CA ASP A 126 15.84 -9.23 -11.55
C ASP A 126 15.83 -10.16 -12.76
N LYS A 127 16.96 -10.27 -13.46
CA LYS A 127 17.09 -11.11 -14.66
C LYS A 127 16.68 -12.57 -14.43
N SER A 128 16.94 -13.09 -13.23
CA SER A 128 16.59 -14.46 -12.82
C SER A 128 15.09 -14.69 -12.56
N ASP A 129 14.34 -13.60 -12.36
CA ASP A 129 12.90 -13.67 -12.08
C ASP A 129 12.07 -13.60 -13.36
N PHE A 130 12.66 -13.17 -14.49
CA PHE A 130 11.92 -13.15 -15.75
C PHE A 130 11.61 -14.56 -16.26
N TYR A 131 10.46 -14.71 -16.90
CA TYR A 131 9.88 -15.94 -17.46
C TYR A 131 9.52 -17.00 -16.41
N ARG A 132 9.46 -16.62 -15.13
CA ARG A 132 9.02 -17.49 -14.04
C ARG A 132 7.52 -17.38 -13.79
N LYS A 133 6.76 -18.34 -14.30
CA LYS A 133 5.30 -18.40 -14.11
C LYS A 133 4.88 -18.64 -12.65
N ASP A 134 5.76 -19.24 -11.86
CA ASP A 134 5.57 -19.59 -10.45
C ASP A 134 6.07 -18.49 -9.49
N LEU A 135 6.52 -17.35 -10.01
CA LEU A 135 7.07 -16.27 -9.19
C LEU A 135 5.99 -15.75 -8.23
N ALA A 136 6.27 -15.85 -6.93
CA ALA A 136 5.42 -15.26 -5.91
C ALA A 136 5.30 -13.74 -6.13
N LEU A 137 4.15 -13.17 -5.75
CA LEU A 137 3.95 -11.73 -5.77
C LEU A 137 5.12 -11.05 -5.06
N THR A 138 5.85 -10.21 -5.81
CA THR A 138 7.12 -9.63 -5.38
C THR A 138 7.00 -8.12 -5.31
N SER A 139 7.43 -7.54 -4.20
CA SER A 139 7.43 -6.09 -3.99
C SER A 139 8.77 -5.61 -3.45
N ASN A 140 9.01 -4.30 -3.57
CA ASN A 140 9.98 -3.61 -2.73
C ASN A 140 9.55 -3.68 -1.26
N PRO A 141 10.48 -3.44 -0.31
CA PRO A 141 10.12 -3.50 1.10
C PRO A 141 9.01 -2.50 1.40
N ILE A 142 7.94 -3.03 1.99
CA ILE A 142 6.72 -2.35 2.40
C ILE A 142 6.33 -2.89 3.78
N PRO A 143 5.47 -2.19 4.54
CA PRO A 143 4.88 -2.77 5.74
C PRO A 143 4.19 -4.10 5.39
N GLN A 144 4.68 -5.19 5.97
CA GLN A 144 4.10 -6.52 5.79
C GLN A 144 4.26 -7.39 7.04
N LEU A 145 3.43 -8.44 7.10
CA LEU A 145 3.70 -9.63 7.91
C LEU A 145 4.57 -10.59 7.08
N SER A 146 5.49 -11.29 7.74
CA SER A 146 6.43 -12.15 7.03
C SER A 146 5.73 -13.41 6.49
N PRO A 147 5.95 -13.77 5.21
CA PRO A 147 5.50 -15.04 4.66
C PRO A 147 6.32 -16.23 5.18
N GLU A 148 7.50 -16.00 5.76
CA GLU A 148 8.44 -17.04 6.18
C GLU A 148 8.27 -17.39 7.67
N PHE A 149 7.90 -18.64 7.98
CA PHE A 149 7.86 -19.15 9.35
C PHE A 149 9.25 -19.06 10.02
N GLY A 150 9.27 -18.74 11.31
CA GLY A 150 10.50 -18.50 12.07
C GLY A 150 11.04 -17.07 11.97
N ALA A 151 10.77 -16.34 10.87
CA ALA A 151 11.19 -14.94 10.74
C ALA A 151 10.31 -13.98 11.57
N LYS A 152 10.89 -12.83 11.96
CA LYS A 152 10.17 -11.71 12.61
C LYS A 152 9.01 -11.31 11.70
N SER A 153 7.78 -11.40 12.23
CA SER A 153 6.55 -11.00 11.54
C SER A 153 5.92 -9.87 12.33
N ARG A 154 6.32 -8.65 12.02
CA ARG A 154 5.83 -7.44 12.68
C ARG A 154 5.57 -6.36 11.64
N LEU A 155 4.36 -5.85 11.69
CA LEU A 155 3.86 -4.75 10.88
C LEU A 155 3.58 -3.57 11.81
N GLU A 156 4.13 -2.39 11.51
CA GLU A 156 3.89 -1.16 12.27
C GLU A 156 3.59 0.00 11.31
N VAL A 157 2.44 0.67 11.49
CA VAL A 157 2.05 1.86 10.71
C VAL A 157 1.35 2.86 11.63
N ASN A 158 1.27 4.14 11.22
CA ASN A 158 0.48 5.12 11.97
C ASN A 158 -0.92 5.22 11.37
N VAL A 159 -1.89 5.69 12.16
CA VAL A 159 -3.25 5.93 11.66
C VAL A 159 -3.28 6.89 10.47
N SER A 160 -2.36 7.87 10.40
CA SER A 160 -2.18 8.76 9.25
C SER A 160 -1.80 8.06 7.94
N ASN A 161 -1.39 6.78 7.99
CA ASN A 161 -1.22 5.98 6.77
C ASN A 161 -2.54 5.39 6.25
N THR A 162 -3.62 5.43 7.04
CA THR A 162 -4.86 4.71 6.76
C THR A 162 -5.98 5.64 6.26
N THR A 163 -6.93 5.07 5.50
CA THR A 163 -8.15 5.81 5.09
C THR A 163 -9.28 5.74 6.12
N THR A 164 -9.15 4.88 7.12
CA THR A 164 -10.07 4.71 8.24
C THR A 164 -9.23 4.17 9.40
N PRO A 165 -9.22 4.83 10.57
CA PRO A 165 -8.44 4.40 11.72
C PRO A 165 -8.88 3.02 12.25
N ALA A 166 -8.35 1.95 11.66
CA ALA A 166 -8.75 0.59 11.99
C ALA A 166 -7.68 -0.45 11.67
N ILE A 167 -7.60 -1.47 12.52
CA ILE A 167 -6.98 -2.75 12.19
C ILE A 167 -8.07 -3.80 12.14
N THR A 168 -8.06 -4.60 11.09
CA THR A 168 -9.11 -5.56 10.83
C THR A 168 -8.51 -6.91 10.46
N TYR A 169 -9.23 -7.97 10.79
CA TYR A 169 -8.86 -9.30 10.35
C TYR A 169 -10.08 -10.19 10.14
N PHE A 170 -9.93 -11.15 9.24
CA PHE A 170 -10.88 -12.24 9.02
C PHE A 170 -10.22 -13.56 9.39
N ASP A 171 -10.70 -14.15 10.47
CA ASP A 171 -10.37 -15.52 10.88
C ASP A 171 -11.15 -16.49 9.99
N ARG A 172 -10.42 -17.19 9.10
CA ARG A 172 -11.03 -18.09 8.13
C ARG A 172 -11.53 -19.38 8.77
N THR A 173 -10.84 -19.86 9.79
CA THR A 173 -11.17 -21.10 10.49
C THR A 173 -12.46 -20.91 11.27
N GLN A 174 -12.60 -19.78 11.96
CA GLN A 174 -13.79 -19.44 12.75
C GLN A 174 -14.89 -18.77 11.92
N GLN A 175 -14.63 -18.46 10.65
CA GLN A 175 -15.52 -17.68 9.79
C GLN A 175 -15.99 -16.37 10.43
N MET A 176 -15.06 -15.65 11.06
CA MET A 176 -15.34 -14.46 11.89
C MET A 176 -14.50 -13.27 11.43
N GLY A 177 -15.18 -12.19 11.08
CA GLY A 177 -14.56 -10.89 10.83
C GLY A 177 -14.49 -10.06 12.11
N THR A 178 -13.35 -9.41 12.35
CA THR A 178 -13.15 -8.48 13.46
C THR A 178 -12.67 -7.13 12.94
N PHE A 179 -13.34 -6.07 13.36
CA PHE A 179 -12.89 -4.69 13.18
C PHE A 179 -12.52 -4.08 14.54
N LEU A 180 -11.34 -3.49 14.63
CA LEU A 180 -10.88 -2.68 15.75
C LEU A 180 -10.77 -1.25 15.25
N PHE A 181 -11.84 -0.46 15.41
CA PHE A 181 -11.83 0.96 15.07
C PHE A 181 -11.25 1.78 16.23
N THR A 182 -10.52 2.84 15.90
CA THR A 182 -9.96 3.80 16.86
C THR A 182 -10.16 5.23 16.33
N ASP A 183 -9.64 6.25 17.03
CA ASP A 183 -9.56 7.62 16.54
C ASP A 183 -8.18 7.92 15.91
N GLN A 184 -7.94 9.17 15.51
CA GLN A 184 -6.67 9.56 14.87
C GLN A 184 -5.46 9.33 15.80
N GLY A 185 -5.64 9.53 17.10
CA GLY A 185 -4.56 9.67 18.06
C GLY A 185 -4.98 10.48 19.29
N ILE A 186 -3.99 10.88 20.07
CA ILE A 186 -4.20 11.66 21.30
C ILE A 186 -3.86 13.14 21.07
N ASP A 187 -4.63 14.04 21.68
CA ASP A 187 -4.17 15.41 21.91
C ASP A 187 -3.16 15.37 23.05
N TRP A 188 -1.90 15.61 22.70
CA TRP A 188 -0.82 15.68 23.65
C TRP A 188 -0.23 17.09 23.69
N LYS A 189 -0.71 17.90 24.63
CA LYS A 189 -0.25 19.27 24.88
C LYS A 189 -0.42 20.19 23.68
N GLY A 190 -1.53 20.07 22.95
CA GLY A 190 -1.85 20.89 21.79
C GLY A 190 -1.35 20.33 20.46
N ASP A 191 -0.62 19.21 20.49
CA ASP A 191 -0.22 18.46 19.29
C ASP A 191 -0.99 17.14 19.21
N ILE A 192 -1.61 16.86 18.06
CA ILE A 192 -2.14 15.52 17.79
C ILE A 192 -0.98 14.56 17.56
N LYS A 193 -0.88 13.53 18.39
CA LYS A 193 0.05 12.40 18.23
C LYS A 193 -0.76 11.19 17.75
N ASP A 194 -0.52 10.78 16.50
CA ASP A 194 -1.19 9.64 15.89
C ASP A 194 -1.10 8.38 16.77
N HIS A 195 -2.12 7.54 16.73
CA HIS A 195 -1.97 6.16 17.18
C HIS A 195 -1.09 5.36 16.22
N ALA A 196 -0.35 4.38 16.75
CA ALA A 196 0.23 3.33 15.92
C ALA A 196 -0.69 2.11 15.90
N LEU A 197 -0.75 1.51 14.72
CA LEU A 197 -1.47 0.29 14.41
C LEU A 197 -0.45 -0.80 14.12
N ILE A 198 -0.41 -1.81 14.98
CA ILE A 198 0.64 -2.81 14.99
C ILE A 198 0.03 -4.20 14.93
N VAL A 199 0.63 -5.07 14.12
CA VAL A 199 0.32 -6.51 14.11
C VAL A 199 1.62 -7.26 14.25
N GLU A 200 1.73 -8.12 15.26
CA GLU A 200 2.88 -9.00 15.45
C GLU A 200 2.42 -10.45 15.58
N GLU A 201 3.12 -11.36 14.92
CA GLU A 201 2.84 -12.80 14.98
C GLU A 201 4.01 -13.55 15.61
N SER A 202 3.70 -14.60 16.36
CA SER A 202 4.71 -15.51 16.88
C SER A 202 5.49 -16.19 15.73
N PRO A 203 6.74 -16.63 15.98
CA PRO A 203 7.55 -17.29 14.94
C PRO A 203 6.87 -18.49 14.28
N ASP A 204 6.06 -19.24 15.02
CA ASP A 204 5.27 -20.39 14.57
C ASP A 204 3.86 -20.02 14.07
N ARG A 205 3.51 -18.73 14.06
CA ARG A 205 2.22 -18.16 13.65
C ARG A 205 1.00 -18.63 14.47
N SER A 206 1.21 -19.27 15.62
CA SER A 206 0.13 -19.75 16.49
C SER A 206 -0.52 -18.63 17.33
N ILE A 207 0.12 -17.48 17.44
CA ILE A 207 -0.37 -16.29 18.16
C ILE A 207 -0.19 -15.05 17.28
N ALA A 208 -1.18 -14.17 17.28
CA ALA A 208 -1.07 -12.81 16.76
C ALA A 208 -1.57 -11.79 17.77
N SER A 209 -0.90 -10.65 17.87
CA SER A 209 -1.32 -9.51 18.67
C SER A 209 -1.65 -8.34 17.74
N PHE A 210 -2.87 -7.82 17.86
CA PHE A 210 -3.34 -6.62 17.18
C PHE A 210 -3.31 -5.47 18.18
N VAL A 211 -2.43 -4.48 17.97
CA VAL A 211 -2.11 -3.49 18.99
C VAL A 211 -2.40 -2.08 18.49
N ILE A 212 -3.06 -1.29 19.34
CA ILE A 212 -3.26 0.15 19.17
C ILE A 212 -2.48 0.84 20.30
N SER A 213 -1.51 1.68 19.96
CA SER A 213 -0.65 2.36 20.95
C SER A 213 -0.69 3.89 20.87
N ALA A 214 -0.35 4.54 21.98
CA ALA A 214 -0.39 5.99 22.16
C ALA A 214 0.81 6.48 23.01
N PRO A 215 1.63 7.43 22.54
CA PRO A 215 1.70 7.87 21.14
C PRO A 215 2.07 6.70 20.21
N GLY A 216 1.80 6.85 18.92
CA GLY A 216 2.26 5.92 17.91
C GLY A 216 3.78 6.00 17.74
N VAL A 217 4.47 4.94 18.15
CA VAL A 217 5.93 4.80 18.00
C VAL A 217 6.23 3.56 17.18
N ARG A 218 6.64 3.75 15.92
CA ARG A 218 7.08 2.68 15.03
C ARG A 218 8.59 2.57 15.07
N GLU A 219 9.15 1.36 15.03
CA GLU A 219 10.60 1.14 14.98
C GLU A 219 11.21 1.75 13.70
N LEU A 220 10.49 1.65 12.58
CA LEU A 220 10.87 2.17 11.28
C LEU A 220 9.71 2.96 10.63
N LYS A 221 10.04 4.02 9.91
CA LYS A 221 9.07 4.81 9.15
C LYS A 221 8.96 4.26 7.72
N PRO A 222 7.77 3.84 7.25
CA PRO A 222 7.58 3.48 5.86
C PRO A 222 7.82 4.67 4.92
N GLU A 223 8.54 4.44 3.84
CA GLU A 223 8.79 5.41 2.78
C GLU A 223 8.13 4.99 1.45
N PHE A 224 8.28 5.79 0.40
CA PHE A 224 7.85 5.41 -0.95
C PHE A 224 8.42 4.05 -1.39
N ILE A 225 9.68 3.78 -1.04
CA ILE A 225 10.33 2.48 -1.15
C ILE A 225 11.10 2.24 0.13
N GLY A 226 10.82 1.12 0.79
CA GLY A 226 11.55 0.72 1.98
C GLY A 226 11.21 1.53 3.21
N PHE A 227 12.21 1.70 4.06
CA PHE A 227 12.06 2.24 5.40
C PHE A 227 13.20 3.20 5.74
N SER A 228 12.88 4.23 6.51
CA SER A 228 13.86 5.14 7.11
C SER A 228 13.83 5.03 8.64
N PRO A 229 14.87 5.54 9.34
CA PRO A 229 14.82 5.66 10.79
C PRO A 229 13.60 6.45 11.24
N SER A 230 12.85 5.91 12.20
CA SER A 230 11.62 6.54 12.65
C SER A 230 11.89 7.80 13.50
N PRO A 231 11.17 8.91 13.24
CA PRO A 231 11.20 10.10 14.09
C PRO A 231 10.29 9.96 15.32
N ASP A 232 9.48 8.91 15.40
CA ASP A 232 8.45 8.75 16.43
C ASP A 232 9.09 8.53 17.81
N ARG A 233 8.51 9.11 18.87
CA ARG A 233 9.05 9.08 20.25
C ARG A 233 7.95 8.90 21.27
N GLY A 234 8.29 8.28 22.40
CA GLY A 234 7.45 8.29 23.60
C GLY A 234 7.25 9.70 24.16
N VAL A 235 6.22 9.87 24.98
CA VAL A 235 5.92 11.15 25.64
C VAL A 235 6.54 11.24 27.03
N SER A 236 6.63 12.47 27.55
CA SER A 236 6.92 12.71 28.97
C SER A 236 5.63 13.07 29.71
N VAL A 237 5.34 12.33 30.78
CA VAL A 237 4.15 12.48 31.62
C VAL A 237 4.53 12.92 33.03
N ASN A 238 3.65 13.67 33.68
CA ASN A 238 3.64 13.96 35.11
C ASN A 238 2.57 13.13 35.82
N THR A 239 2.62 13.06 37.15
CA THR A 239 1.54 12.44 37.93
C THR A 239 0.19 13.08 37.60
N GLY A 240 -0.82 12.26 37.33
CA GLY A 240 -2.18 12.69 36.99
C GLY A 240 -2.41 12.95 35.51
N ASP A 241 -1.36 12.99 34.67
CA ASP A 241 -1.53 13.07 33.21
C ASP A 241 -2.24 11.81 32.71
N LYS A 242 -3.12 12.00 31.70
CA LYS A 242 -3.96 10.93 31.15
C LYS A 242 -3.67 10.71 29.67
N ILE A 243 -3.53 9.44 29.30
CA ILE A 243 -3.56 8.99 27.91
C ILE A 243 -4.83 8.16 27.73
N VAL A 244 -5.59 8.43 26.67
CA VAL A 244 -6.84 7.70 26.38
C VAL A 244 -6.71 7.03 25.03
N ILE A 245 -6.97 5.72 24.99
CA ILE A 245 -7.11 4.97 23.74
C ILE A 245 -8.57 4.55 23.62
N ARG A 246 -9.20 4.86 22.49
CA ARG A 246 -10.59 4.48 22.19
C ARG A 246 -10.58 3.30 21.25
N VAL A 247 -11.31 2.24 21.57
CA VAL A 247 -11.45 1.10 20.68
C VAL A 247 -12.91 0.67 20.58
N ALA A 248 -13.45 0.69 19.37
CA ALA A 248 -14.71 0.03 19.04
C ALA A 248 -14.41 -1.31 18.36
N LYS A 249 -14.56 -2.39 19.13
CA LYS A 249 -14.45 -3.76 18.61
C LYS A 249 -15.79 -4.22 18.05
N LYS A 250 -15.78 -4.69 16.80
CA LYS A 250 -16.94 -5.32 16.17
C LYS A 250 -16.56 -6.70 15.64
N GLU A 251 -17.33 -7.70 16.03
CA GLU A 251 -17.20 -9.08 15.55
C GLU A 251 -18.48 -9.47 14.79
N PHE A 252 -18.31 -10.16 13.66
CA PHE A 252 -19.43 -10.55 12.81
C PHE A 252 -19.10 -11.81 11.99
N PRO A 253 -20.07 -12.72 11.80
CA PRO A 253 -19.85 -13.91 10.97
C PRO A 253 -19.66 -13.50 9.50
N ILE A 254 -18.68 -14.12 8.84
CA ILE A 254 -18.36 -13.85 7.44
C ILE A 254 -17.67 -15.04 6.79
N ASN A 255 -17.99 -15.31 5.53
CA ASN A 255 -17.55 -16.57 4.88
C ASN A 255 -16.50 -16.36 3.79
N ASN A 256 -16.26 -15.12 3.36
CA ASN A 256 -15.32 -14.82 2.28
C ASN A 256 -14.83 -13.36 2.31
N ILE A 257 -13.71 -13.11 1.64
CA ILE A 257 -13.07 -11.79 1.57
C ILE A 257 -13.97 -10.73 0.93
N PRO A 258 -14.67 -10.97 -0.21
CA PRO A 258 -15.56 -9.95 -0.78
C PRO A 258 -16.64 -9.46 0.19
N SER A 259 -17.23 -10.36 0.96
CA SER A 259 -18.24 -10.01 1.96
C SER A 259 -17.62 -9.25 3.14
N PHE A 260 -16.41 -9.62 3.58
CA PHE A 260 -15.65 -8.88 4.60
C PHE A 260 -15.36 -7.44 4.17
N LEU A 261 -14.85 -7.25 2.95
CA LEU A 261 -14.58 -5.93 2.38
C LEU A 261 -15.86 -5.10 2.22
N SER A 262 -16.96 -5.73 1.76
CA SER A 262 -18.26 -5.07 1.64
C SER A 262 -18.79 -4.62 3.02
N HIS A 263 -18.64 -5.45 4.05
CA HIS A 263 -19.03 -5.10 5.41
C HIS A 263 -18.19 -3.92 5.93
N PHE A 264 -16.87 -3.95 5.73
CA PHE A 264 -15.99 -2.83 6.08
C PHE A 264 -16.45 -1.52 5.43
N MET A 265 -16.78 -1.54 4.13
CA MET A 265 -17.25 -0.35 3.42
C MET A 265 -18.55 0.23 3.99
N SER A 266 -19.42 -0.60 4.58
CA SER A 266 -20.65 -0.17 5.23
C SER A 266 -20.44 0.43 6.63
N GLU A 267 -19.35 0.06 7.30
CA GLU A 267 -19.05 0.47 8.68
C GLU A 267 -18.04 1.63 8.76
N ARG A 268 -17.11 1.74 7.81
CA ARG A 268 -15.90 2.59 7.90
C ARG A 268 -16.14 4.07 8.19
N LYS A 269 -17.33 4.59 7.88
CA LYS A 269 -17.68 6.01 8.11
C LYS A 269 -18.40 6.26 9.44
N LYS A 270 -18.80 5.22 10.18
CA LYS A 270 -19.55 5.35 11.43
C LYS A 270 -18.68 5.84 12.59
N TYR A 271 -17.37 5.62 12.49
CA TYR A 271 -16.39 5.88 13.55
C TYR A 271 -15.46 7.06 13.24
N THR A 272 -15.71 7.78 12.15
CA THR A 272 -15.02 9.04 11.81
C THR A 272 -15.93 10.20 12.14
N GLU A 273 -15.45 11.17 12.92
CA GLU A 273 -16.21 12.40 13.18
C GLU A 273 -16.50 13.14 11.86
N GLN A 274 -17.70 13.68 11.76
CA GLN A 274 -18.12 14.43 10.59
C GLN A 274 -17.48 15.83 10.66
N GLU A 275 -16.37 16.05 9.95
CA GLU A 275 -15.78 17.39 9.87
C GLU A 275 -16.65 18.34 9.03
N THR A 276 -16.93 19.50 9.61
CA THR A 276 -17.46 20.72 8.96
C THR A 276 -16.38 21.45 8.14
N PRO A 277 -16.78 22.28 7.16
CA PRO A 277 -16.46 22.12 5.75
C PRO A 277 -14.97 22.15 5.39
N ARG A 278 -14.64 21.37 4.36
CA ARG A 278 -13.33 21.36 3.70
C ARG A 278 -13.14 22.66 2.90
N ASN A 279 -11.94 23.25 2.94
CA ASN A 279 -11.50 24.30 2.02
C ASN A 279 -11.37 23.73 0.59
N LEU A 280 -12.50 23.46 -0.05
CA LEU A 280 -12.55 22.88 -1.39
C LEU A 280 -12.50 23.98 -2.44
N MET A 281 -11.70 23.75 -3.46
CA MET A 281 -11.75 24.52 -4.70
C MET A 281 -13.07 24.21 -5.42
N PRO A 282 -13.82 25.24 -5.90
CA PRO A 282 -15.01 25.00 -6.72
C PRO A 282 -14.70 24.11 -7.93
N MET A 283 -15.60 23.19 -8.27
CA MET A 283 -15.35 22.24 -9.36
C MET A 283 -15.12 22.92 -10.72
N SER A 284 -15.67 24.11 -10.95
CA SER A 284 -15.38 24.92 -12.14
C SER A 284 -13.91 25.34 -12.21
N GLU A 285 -13.34 25.79 -11.09
CA GLU A 285 -11.93 26.16 -11.01
C GLU A 285 -11.02 24.92 -11.13
N VAL A 286 -11.42 23.79 -10.53
CA VAL A 286 -10.72 22.51 -10.75
C VAL A 286 -10.74 22.14 -12.22
N PHE A 287 -11.90 22.24 -12.88
CA PHE A 287 -12.07 21.93 -14.29
C PHE A 287 -11.15 22.81 -15.17
N ASP A 288 -11.19 24.13 -15.00
CA ASP A 288 -10.38 25.07 -15.77
C ASP A 288 -8.88 24.80 -15.61
N ARG A 289 -8.42 24.52 -14.38
CA ARG A 289 -7.02 24.18 -14.11
C ARG A 289 -6.62 22.84 -14.72
N MET A 290 -7.48 21.83 -14.62
CA MET A 290 -7.18 20.50 -15.15
C MET A 290 -7.12 20.48 -16.68
N VAL A 291 -8.02 21.22 -17.35
CA VAL A 291 -7.99 21.40 -18.81
C VAL A 291 -6.70 22.11 -19.22
N ARG A 292 -6.40 23.26 -18.60
CA ARG A 292 -5.17 24.02 -18.88
C ARG A 292 -3.92 23.17 -18.69
N ASN A 293 -3.83 22.42 -17.60
CA ASN A 293 -2.68 21.56 -17.30
C ASN A 293 -2.46 20.46 -18.37
N ILE A 294 -3.52 19.98 -19.02
CA ILE A 294 -3.39 18.98 -20.09
C ILE A 294 -3.06 19.67 -21.42
N ASP A 295 -3.68 20.81 -21.72
CA ASP A 295 -3.42 21.58 -22.93
C ASP A 295 -1.99 22.11 -23.04
N GLU A 296 -1.41 22.54 -21.94
CA GLU A 296 0.01 22.97 -21.88
C GLU A 296 0.98 21.82 -22.23
N ARG A 297 0.51 20.57 -22.26
CA ARG A 297 1.30 19.38 -22.59
C ARG A 297 1.06 18.88 -24.02
N TYR A 298 0.37 19.67 -24.85
CA TYR A 298 0.23 19.32 -26.26
C TYR A 298 1.54 19.62 -27.01
N HIS A 299 2.22 18.56 -27.41
CA HIS A 299 3.50 18.62 -28.10
C HIS A 299 3.30 18.61 -29.62
N LYS A 300 4.12 19.40 -30.32
CA LYS A 300 4.18 19.44 -31.79
C LYS A 300 5.62 19.28 -32.23
N SER A 301 5.88 18.25 -33.03
CA SER A 301 7.18 17.99 -33.65
C SER A 301 7.03 17.64 -35.12
N SER A 302 8.15 17.47 -35.81
CA SER A 302 8.16 16.96 -37.18
C SER A 302 7.69 15.50 -37.29
N ALA A 303 7.73 14.74 -36.19
CA ALA A 303 7.30 13.35 -36.16
C ALA A 303 5.81 13.17 -35.84
N GLY A 304 5.14 14.21 -35.30
CA GLY A 304 3.72 14.20 -35.02
C GLY A 304 3.30 15.21 -33.95
N GLU A 305 2.00 15.25 -33.67
CA GLU A 305 1.42 16.07 -32.61
C GLU A 305 0.65 15.20 -31.61
N TYR A 306 0.88 15.36 -30.32
CA TYR A 306 0.28 14.49 -29.30
C TYR A 306 0.30 15.11 -27.90
N TYR A 307 -0.58 14.63 -27.03
CA TYR A 307 -0.53 14.97 -25.60
C TYR A 307 0.55 14.18 -24.86
N CYS A 308 1.43 14.89 -24.15
CA CYS A 308 2.48 14.30 -23.33
C CYS A 308 2.02 13.95 -21.89
N PRO A 309 2.64 12.94 -21.25
CA PRO A 309 2.64 12.81 -19.80
C PRO A 309 3.50 13.91 -19.17
N GLU A 310 3.02 14.49 -18.08
CA GLU A 310 3.80 15.40 -17.23
C GLU A 310 4.54 16.49 -18.05
N ASN A 311 5.85 16.65 -17.85
CA ASN A 311 6.69 17.64 -18.54
C ASN A 311 7.57 17.00 -19.63
N ALA A 312 7.13 15.87 -20.19
CA ALA A 312 7.87 15.11 -21.19
C ALA A 312 7.65 15.62 -22.62
N ASP A 313 8.53 15.20 -23.53
CA ASP A 313 8.36 15.27 -24.98
C ASP A 313 8.05 13.89 -25.62
N TRP A 314 7.92 12.84 -24.82
CA TRP A 314 7.64 11.46 -25.25
C TRP A 314 6.24 11.01 -24.78
N ILE A 315 5.67 9.97 -25.40
CA ILE A 315 4.39 9.39 -24.97
C ILE A 315 4.63 8.17 -24.07
N SER A 316 3.89 8.04 -22.96
CA SER A 316 3.75 6.75 -22.27
C SER A 316 2.40 6.14 -22.55
N TYR A 317 2.40 4.85 -22.89
CA TYR A 317 1.19 4.10 -23.19
C TYR A 317 0.35 3.72 -21.97
N GLY A 318 0.86 3.90 -20.76
CA GLY A 318 0.09 3.80 -19.52
C GLY A 318 0.58 4.79 -18.47
N TRP A 319 0.28 4.54 -17.19
CA TRP A 319 0.41 5.59 -16.14
C TRP A 319 -0.45 6.81 -16.51
N ILE A 320 -0.17 8.02 -16.00
CA ILE A 320 -0.92 9.26 -16.34
C ILE A 320 -0.65 9.79 -17.77
N GLY A 321 -0.27 8.90 -18.71
CA GLY A 321 0.23 9.24 -20.04
C GLY A 321 -0.78 9.28 -21.19
N GLY A 322 -0.23 9.35 -22.41
CA GLY A 322 -0.84 10.02 -23.57
C GLY A 322 -2.12 9.44 -24.16
N LEU A 323 -2.36 8.14 -24.06
CA LEU A 323 -3.64 7.57 -24.54
C LEU A 323 -4.74 7.60 -23.47
N MET A 324 -4.39 7.79 -22.20
CA MET A 324 -5.35 7.91 -21.11
C MET A 324 -5.76 9.38 -20.87
N ASN A 325 -4.81 10.32 -20.96
CA ASN A 325 -5.06 11.74 -20.76
C ASN A 325 -5.93 12.38 -21.86
N THR A 326 -6.13 11.68 -22.99
CA THR A 326 -6.99 12.09 -24.09
C THR A 326 -8.47 11.92 -23.78
N TYR A 327 -8.86 11.03 -22.87
CA TYR A 327 -10.26 10.81 -22.51
C TYR A 327 -10.95 12.08 -21.95
N PRO A 328 -10.40 12.76 -20.93
CA PRO A 328 -11.01 14.00 -20.44
C PRO A 328 -11.04 15.12 -21.49
N MET A 329 -10.05 15.19 -22.40
CA MET A 329 -10.03 16.18 -23.49
C MET A 329 -11.10 15.89 -24.53
N LEU A 330 -11.29 14.62 -24.88
CA LEU A 330 -12.37 14.19 -25.76
C LEU A 330 -13.76 14.47 -25.15
N ALA A 331 -13.88 14.38 -23.83
CA ALA A 331 -15.13 14.65 -23.10
C ALA A 331 -15.56 16.13 -23.14
N LEU A 332 -14.64 17.07 -23.42
CA LEU A 332 -14.98 18.48 -23.61
C LEU A 332 -15.91 18.71 -24.81
N GLY A 333 -15.83 17.82 -25.81
CA GLY A 333 -16.79 17.75 -26.91
C GLY A 333 -16.59 18.77 -28.02
N ASP A 334 -15.63 19.70 -27.89
CA ASP A 334 -15.30 20.68 -28.93
C ASP A 334 -14.41 20.11 -30.04
N THR A 335 -14.22 20.91 -31.09
CA THR A 335 -13.50 20.50 -32.31
C THR A 335 -11.99 20.53 -32.14
N GLU A 336 -11.46 21.45 -31.33
CA GLU A 336 -10.02 21.61 -31.13
C GLU A 336 -9.46 20.38 -30.40
N HIS A 337 -10.04 20.04 -29.25
CA HIS A 337 -9.60 18.89 -28.47
C HIS A 337 -9.84 17.58 -29.21
N LEU A 338 -10.93 17.47 -29.98
CA LEU A 338 -11.14 16.32 -30.86
C LEU A 338 -9.97 16.16 -31.83
N GLN A 339 -9.53 17.22 -32.51
CA GLN A 339 -8.42 17.12 -33.46
C GLN A 339 -7.10 16.77 -32.75
N ARG A 340 -6.83 17.34 -31.58
CA ARG A 340 -5.64 17.02 -30.78
C ARG A 340 -5.62 15.56 -30.31
N VAL A 341 -6.77 15.03 -29.91
CA VAL A 341 -6.97 13.62 -29.54
C VAL A 341 -6.73 12.71 -30.75
N LYS A 342 -7.28 13.03 -31.92
CA LYS A 342 -7.04 12.27 -33.15
C LYS A 342 -5.55 12.22 -33.50
N ASN A 343 -4.87 13.37 -33.46
CA ASN A 343 -3.42 13.44 -33.71
C ASN A 343 -2.64 12.55 -32.70
N THR A 344 -3.07 12.55 -31.44
CA THR A 344 -2.48 11.70 -30.39
C THR A 344 -2.70 10.21 -30.66
N PHE A 345 -3.88 9.82 -31.17
CA PHE A 345 -4.14 8.44 -31.59
C PHE A 345 -3.29 8.04 -32.80
N ASP A 346 -3.19 8.91 -33.80
CA ASP A 346 -2.37 8.68 -34.98
C ASP A 346 -0.90 8.49 -34.63
N PHE A 347 -0.36 9.31 -33.71
CA PHE A 347 1.01 9.15 -33.24
C PHE A 347 1.18 7.92 -32.33
N GLY A 348 0.33 7.77 -31.32
CA GLY A 348 0.47 6.73 -30.29
C GLY A 348 0.11 5.34 -30.81
N LEU A 349 -1.11 5.13 -31.30
CA LEU A 349 -1.59 3.79 -31.63
C LEU A 349 -0.91 3.19 -32.85
N MET A 350 -0.51 4.02 -33.82
CA MET A 350 0.03 3.53 -35.10
C MET A 350 1.54 3.25 -35.03
N ASN A 351 2.17 3.48 -33.88
CA ASN A 351 3.59 3.24 -33.64
C ASN A 351 3.77 2.38 -32.38
N GLY A 352 4.98 1.86 -32.16
CA GLY A 352 5.36 1.29 -30.86
C GLY A 352 4.72 -0.04 -30.45
N PHE A 353 4.18 -0.83 -31.38
CA PHE A 353 3.70 -2.19 -31.11
C PHE A 353 4.63 -3.27 -31.69
N GLY A 354 4.73 -4.40 -31.01
CA GLY A 354 5.49 -5.58 -31.47
C GLY A 354 4.62 -6.59 -32.21
N GLN A 355 5.25 -7.67 -32.69
CA GLN A 355 4.58 -8.73 -33.46
C GLN A 355 3.44 -9.43 -32.71
N SER A 356 3.49 -9.44 -31.37
CA SER A 356 2.45 -10.04 -30.54
C SER A 356 1.14 -9.24 -30.52
N GLY A 357 1.18 -7.96 -30.92
CA GLY A 357 0.09 -7.00 -30.76
C GLY A 357 0.15 -6.17 -29.46
N TYR A 358 1.09 -6.47 -28.55
CA TYR A 358 1.38 -5.59 -27.41
C TYR A 358 2.23 -4.39 -27.81
N TYR A 359 2.12 -3.32 -27.01
CA TYR A 359 2.86 -2.08 -27.14
C TYR A 359 4.03 -2.01 -26.18
N TYR A 360 5.16 -1.51 -26.69
CA TYR A 360 6.26 -1.03 -25.85
C TYR A 360 5.78 0.05 -24.88
N ASP A 361 6.51 0.28 -23.80
CA ASP A 361 6.06 1.16 -22.72
C ASP A 361 6.00 2.66 -23.08
N VAL A 362 6.88 3.11 -23.99
CA VAL A 362 7.14 4.53 -24.28
C VAL A 362 7.60 4.71 -25.74
N LEU A 363 7.12 5.76 -26.42
CA LEU A 363 7.75 6.29 -27.64
C LEU A 363 8.36 7.65 -27.42
N GLY A 364 9.58 7.83 -27.93
CA GLY A 364 10.27 9.11 -28.01
C GLY A 364 9.58 10.08 -28.96
N ALA A 365 10.00 11.36 -28.88
CA ALA A 365 9.48 12.42 -29.73
C ALA A 365 9.75 12.23 -31.23
N ASP A 366 10.65 11.31 -31.57
CA ASP A 366 10.98 10.89 -32.94
C ASP A 366 10.12 9.70 -33.43
N GLY A 367 9.13 9.27 -32.65
CA GLY A 367 8.27 8.14 -32.94
C GLY A 367 8.92 6.77 -32.72
N LYS A 368 10.15 6.71 -32.18
CA LYS A 368 10.86 5.45 -31.94
C LYS A 368 10.69 4.97 -30.50
N ILE A 369 10.91 3.68 -30.29
CA ILE A 369 10.84 3.05 -28.97
C ILE A 369 11.90 3.68 -28.06
N LEU A 370 11.46 4.19 -26.91
CA LEU A 370 12.32 4.75 -25.88
C LEU A 370 12.35 3.82 -24.67
N TYR A 371 13.46 3.10 -24.48
CA TYR A 371 13.59 2.18 -23.35
C TYR A 371 13.77 2.95 -22.02
N ARG A 372 12.75 2.89 -21.16
CA ARG A 372 12.71 3.47 -19.82
C ARG A 372 12.43 2.40 -18.77
N ASP A 373 12.66 2.75 -17.50
CA ASP A 373 12.37 1.91 -16.35
C ASP A 373 12.98 0.50 -16.52
N GLY A 374 12.23 -0.56 -16.20
CA GLY A 374 12.69 -1.94 -16.36
C GLY A 374 13.13 -2.30 -17.79
N ALA A 375 12.53 -1.67 -18.81
CA ALA A 375 12.87 -1.91 -20.21
C ALA A 375 14.24 -1.32 -20.60
N LYS A 376 14.78 -0.36 -19.84
CA LYS A 376 16.15 0.14 -20.02
C LYS A 376 17.19 -0.96 -19.75
N LEU A 377 16.91 -1.82 -18.76
CA LEU A 377 17.79 -2.93 -18.37
C LEU A 377 17.47 -4.22 -19.12
N ASN A 378 16.23 -4.36 -19.58
CA ASN A 378 15.73 -5.54 -20.30
C ASN A 378 14.92 -5.09 -21.54
N PRO A 379 15.59 -4.67 -22.63
CA PRO A 379 14.90 -4.23 -23.85
C PRO A 379 13.99 -5.33 -24.38
N GLY A 380 12.79 -4.96 -24.83
CA GLY A 380 11.79 -5.91 -25.36
C GLY A 380 10.66 -6.25 -24.40
N ILE A 381 10.82 -5.98 -23.09
CA ILE A 381 9.71 -6.13 -22.15
C ILE A 381 8.77 -4.92 -22.18
N GLY A 382 7.49 -5.16 -21.91
CA GLY A 382 6.53 -4.13 -21.59
C GLY A 382 5.69 -4.48 -20.37
N LEU A 383 5.19 -3.46 -19.69
CA LEU A 383 4.32 -3.62 -18.55
C LEU A 383 2.93 -4.06 -19.02
N THR A 384 2.48 -5.20 -18.49
CA THR A 384 1.13 -5.72 -18.69
C THR A 384 0.09 -4.65 -18.36
N ARG A 385 0.28 -3.92 -17.25
CA ARG A 385 -0.62 -2.84 -16.83
C ARG A 385 -0.70 -1.70 -17.84
N LYS A 386 0.41 -1.25 -18.42
CA LYS A 386 0.39 -0.15 -19.41
C LYS A 386 -0.38 -0.57 -20.65
N ASN A 387 -0.19 -1.79 -21.12
CA ASN A 387 -0.96 -2.35 -22.23
C ASN A 387 -2.46 -2.47 -21.91
N ALA A 388 -2.81 -2.83 -20.66
CA ALA A 388 -4.20 -2.88 -20.22
C ALA A 388 -4.83 -1.47 -20.18
N ASP A 389 -4.07 -0.45 -19.76
CA ASP A 389 -4.51 0.94 -19.78
C ASP A 389 -4.87 1.38 -21.21
N ILE A 390 -4.02 1.10 -22.22
CA ILE A 390 -4.34 1.38 -23.64
C ILE A 390 -5.67 0.75 -24.01
N LEU A 391 -5.81 -0.56 -23.79
CA LEU A 391 -6.98 -1.31 -24.21
C LEU A 391 -8.26 -0.74 -23.56
N TYR A 392 -8.22 -0.53 -22.25
CA TYR A 392 -9.36 -0.01 -21.49
C TYR A 392 -9.76 1.39 -21.98
N TRP A 393 -8.81 2.32 -22.06
CA TRP A 393 -9.12 3.70 -22.39
C TRP A 393 -9.49 3.88 -23.85
N MET A 394 -8.89 3.14 -24.78
CA MET A 394 -9.29 3.23 -26.18
C MET A 394 -10.72 2.74 -26.41
N ILE A 395 -11.13 1.64 -25.76
CA ILE A 395 -12.53 1.18 -25.80
C ILE A 395 -13.45 2.27 -25.24
N LYS A 396 -13.13 2.84 -24.08
CA LYS A 396 -13.91 3.93 -23.47
C LYS A 396 -14.02 5.16 -24.36
N GLN A 397 -12.94 5.53 -25.06
CA GLN A 397 -12.93 6.68 -25.98
C GLN A 397 -13.74 6.42 -27.25
N PHE A 398 -13.68 5.22 -27.82
CA PHE A 398 -14.53 4.85 -28.96
C PHE A 398 -16.02 4.81 -28.57
N MET A 399 -16.35 4.32 -27.37
CA MET A 399 -17.71 4.39 -26.84
C MET A 399 -18.16 5.85 -26.69
N LEU A 400 -17.31 6.72 -26.12
CA LEU A 400 -17.63 8.14 -25.96
C LEU A 400 -17.84 8.85 -27.31
N LEU A 401 -16.99 8.59 -28.31
CA LEU A 401 -17.18 9.12 -29.68
C LEU A 401 -18.51 8.69 -30.28
N LYS A 402 -18.90 7.42 -30.08
CA LYS A 402 -20.19 6.90 -30.55
C LYS A 402 -21.36 7.58 -29.83
N GLU A 403 -21.29 7.74 -28.51
CA GLU A 403 -22.30 8.45 -27.71
C GLU A 403 -22.40 9.94 -28.08
N GLN A 404 -21.30 10.59 -28.46
CA GLN A 404 -21.28 11.96 -28.97
C GLN A 404 -21.78 12.10 -30.42
N GLY A 405 -22.19 11.02 -31.08
CA GLY A 405 -22.62 11.04 -32.49
C GLY A 405 -21.48 11.20 -33.50
N LYS A 406 -20.23 10.97 -33.07
CA LYS A 406 -19.00 11.13 -33.86
C LYS A 406 -18.37 9.78 -34.25
N ALA A 407 -19.20 8.74 -34.42
CA ALA A 407 -18.73 7.39 -34.75
C ALA A 407 -17.92 7.33 -36.06
N ASN A 408 -18.26 8.18 -37.03
CA ASN A 408 -17.57 8.31 -38.31
C ASN A 408 -16.14 8.86 -38.21
N VAL A 409 -15.74 9.40 -37.06
CA VAL A 409 -14.38 9.91 -36.82
C VAL A 409 -13.43 8.79 -36.41
N ILE A 410 -13.94 7.65 -35.96
CA ILE A 410 -13.12 6.52 -35.54
C ILE A 410 -12.48 5.89 -36.78
N ALA A 411 -11.16 6.00 -36.90
CA ALA A 411 -10.43 5.42 -38.03
C ALA A 411 -10.42 3.88 -37.93
N PRO A 412 -10.66 3.16 -39.05
CA PRO A 412 -10.59 1.69 -39.08
C PRO A 412 -9.23 1.13 -38.60
N GLU A 413 -8.15 1.86 -38.85
CA GLU A 413 -6.80 1.51 -38.43
C GLU A 413 -6.66 1.50 -36.90
N TRP A 414 -7.28 2.46 -36.21
CA TRP A 414 -7.28 2.49 -34.74
C TRP A 414 -8.06 1.31 -34.16
N GLU A 415 -9.25 1.02 -34.69
CA GLU A 415 -10.04 -0.14 -34.26
C GLU A 415 -9.28 -1.45 -34.48
N LYS A 416 -8.60 -1.58 -35.63
CA LYS A 416 -7.77 -2.74 -35.94
C LYS A 416 -6.65 -2.93 -34.90
N GLN A 417 -5.94 -1.88 -34.52
CA GLN A 417 -4.86 -2.02 -33.54
C GLN A 417 -5.36 -2.32 -32.14
N VAL A 418 -6.46 -1.70 -31.71
CA VAL A 418 -7.08 -2.01 -30.42
C VAL A 418 -7.58 -3.47 -30.40
N GLN A 419 -8.12 -3.96 -31.52
CA GLN A 419 -8.50 -5.37 -31.67
C GLN A 419 -7.29 -6.32 -31.61
N ASN A 420 -6.16 -5.96 -32.23
CA ASN A 420 -4.92 -6.73 -32.15
C ASN A 420 -4.42 -6.85 -30.71
N LEU A 421 -4.43 -5.74 -29.96
CA LEU A 421 -4.07 -5.72 -28.54
C LEU A 421 -5.01 -6.60 -27.70
N ALA A 422 -6.33 -6.52 -27.93
CA ALA A 422 -7.30 -7.39 -27.28
C ALA A 422 -7.04 -8.87 -27.57
N ASN A 423 -6.72 -9.20 -28.82
CA ASN A 423 -6.38 -10.56 -29.23
C ASN A 423 -5.07 -11.04 -28.57
N ALA A 424 -4.09 -10.16 -28.38
CA ALA A 424 -2.85 -10.46 -27.67
C ALA A 424 -3.13 -10.88 -26.22
N PHE A 425 -3.95 -10.11 -25.49
CA PHE A 425 -4.38 -10.45 -24.12
C PHE A 425 -5.10 -11.80 -24.04
N VAL A 426 -6.00 -12.09 -24.99
CA VAL A 426 -6.71 -13.37 -25.06
C VAL A 426 -5.74 -14.52 -25.34
N LYS A 427 -4.78 -14.33 -26.25
CA LYS A 427 -3.78 -15.34 -26.59
C LYS A 427 -2.89 -15.65 -25.39
N THR A 428 -2.31 -14.63 -24.75
CA THR A 428 -1.48 -14.80 -23.56
C THR A 428 -2.23 -15.53 -22.46
N TRP A 429 -3.49 -15.17 -22.18
CA TRP A 429 -4.28 -15.89 -21.17
C TRP A 429 -4.46 -17.38 -21.50
N LYS A 430 -4.78 -17.70 -22.76
CA LYS A 430 -4.98 -19.09 -23.20
C LYS A 430 -3.69 -19.92 -23.15
N GLU A 431 -2.55 -19.33 -23.48
CA GLU A 431 -1.26 -20.02 -23.57
C GLU A 431 -0.54 -20.08 -22.22
N GLU A 432 -0.67 -19.04 -21.40
CA GLU A 432 0.15 -18.85 -20.21
C GLU A 432 -0.64 -18.95 -18.89
N GLY A 433 -1.98 -18.83 -18.92
CA GLY A 433 -2.85 -18.92 -17.75
C GLY A 433 -2.78 -17.74 -16.78
N THR A 434 -2.05 -16.68 -17.15
CA THR A 434 -1.88 -15.42 -16.41
C THR A 434 -1.44 -14.33 -17.39
N TRP A 435 -1.33 -13.08 -16.94
CA TRP A 435 -0.75 -11.99 -17.74
C TRP A 435 0.58 -11.47 -17.18
N GLY A 436 1.03 -12.00 -16.04
CA GLY A 436 2.27 -11.59 -15.39
C GLY A 436 2.33 -10.11 -15.02
N ASN A 437 3.51 -9.66 -14.61
CA ASN A 437 3.79 -8.24 -14.41
C ASN A 437 4.41 -7.59 -15.65
N TYR A 438 5.26 -8.33 -16.36
CA TYR A 438 5.81 -7.98 -17.65
C TYR A 438 5.47 -9.05 -18.69
N LEU A 439 5.58 -8.64 -19.95
CA LEU A 439 5.45 -9.50 -21.11
C LEU A 439 6.51 -9.13 -22.13
N ASP A 440 6.93 -10.11 -22.92
CA ASP A 440 7.78 -9.88 -24.09
C ASP A 440 6.92 -9.34 -25.23
N ILE A 441 7.27 -8.16 -25.73
CA ILE A 441 6.45 -7.41 -26.70
C ILE A 441 6.39 -8.06 -28.07
N GLU A 442 7.39 -8.85 -28.44
CA GLU A 442 7.42 -9.50 -29.75
C GLU A 442 6.67 -10.83 -29.74
N SER A 443 6.83 -11.64 -28.69
CA SER A 443 6.25 -12.97 -28.62
C SER A 443 4.93 -13.04 -27.84
N GLY A 444 4.68 -12.11 -26.92
CA GLY A 444 3.53 -12.12 -26.02
C GLY A 444 3.66 -13.09 -24.84
N LYS A 445 4.84 -13.68 -24.63
CA LYS A 445 5.14 -14.56 -23.49
C LYS A 445 5.28 -13.74 -22.22
N ILE A 446 4.90 -14.34 -21.09
CA ILE A 446 5.06 -13.70 -19.78
C ILE A 446 6.54 -13.59 -19.45
N SER A 447 6.95 -12.38 -19.09
CA SER A 447 8.29 -12.03 -18.65
C SER A 447 8.27 -11.76 -17.16
#